data_AF-K6U5G0-F1
#
_entry.id   AF-K6U5G0-F1
#
_cell.length_a   1.000
_cell.length_b   1.000
_cell.length_c   1.000
_cell.angle_alpha   90.00
_cell.angle_beta   90.00
_cell.angle_gamma   90.00
#
_symmetry.space_group_name_H-M   'P 1'
#
loop_
_entity.id
_entity.type
_entity.pdbx_description
1 polymer ?
#
loop_
_entity_poly.entity_id
_entity_poly.type
_entity_poly.pdbx_seq_one_letter_code
_entity_poly.pdbx_strand_id
1 'polypeptide(L)' 'TNLTKDEVNTLMDVIIAKNIFKTNSGGLAKKSGAQVAQRQVTKFEMA' A
#
# COMPACT_ATOMS: atom_id res chain seq x y z
N THR A 1 -1.85 -2.02 -15.86
CA THR A 1 -2.69 -2.94 -15.06
C THR A 1 -3.44 -2.11 -14.06
N ASN A 2 -4.78 -2.12 -14.13
CA ASN A 2 -5.61 -1.34 -13.21
C ASN A 2 -5.87 -2.17 -11.95
N LEU A 3 -5.35 -1.73 -10.81
CA LEU A 3 -5.77 -2.25 -9.50
C LEU A 3 -7.23 -1.86 -9.26
N THR A 4 -8.06 -2.83 -8.90
CA THR A 4 -9.46 -2.61 -8.55
C THR A 4 -9.61 -2.20 -7.08
N LYS A 5 -10.75 -1.59 -6.75
CA LYS A 5 -11.08 -1.23 -5.36
C LYS A 5 -11.08 -2.45 -4.44
N ASP A 6 -11.54 -3.60 -4.93
CA ASP A 6 -11.66 -4.82 -4.13
C ASP A 6 -10.29 -5.40 -3.82
N GLU A 7 -9.39 -5.46 -4.80
CA GLU A 7 -8.00 -5.90 -4.59
C GLU A 7 -7.26 -5.00 -3.58
N VAL A 8 -7.44 -3.68 -3.67
CA VAL A 8 -6.86 -2.72 -2.71
C VAL A 8 -7.44 -2.92 -1.32
N ASN A 9 -8.74 -3.18 -1.20
CA ASN A 9 -9.39 -3.46 0.07
C ASN A 9 -8.86 -4.75 0.71
N THR A 10 -8.78 -5.83 -0.06
CA THR A 10 -8.26 -7.12 0.41
C THR A 10 -6.81 -6.99 0.87
N LEU A 11 -5.97 -6.27 0.13
CA LEU A 11 -4.60 -6.00 0.54
C LEU A 11 -4.53 -5.26 1.88
N MET A 12 -5.35 -4.23 2.07
CA MET A 12 -5.35 -3.46 3.32
C MET A 12 -5.82 -4.29 4.52
N ASP A 13 -6.77 -5.21 4.31
CA ASP A 13 -7.19 -6.17 5.35
C ASP A 13 -6.05 -7.11 5.75
N VAL A 14 -5.28 -7.60 4.78
CA VAL A 14 -4.09 -8.43 5.05
C VAL A 14 -3.02 -7.65 5.84
N ILE A 15 -2.78 -6.38 5.51
CA ILE A 15 -1.80 -5.53 6.21
C ILE A 15 -2.19 -5.36 7.69
N ILE A 16 -3.47 -5.05 7.95
CA ILE A 16 -4.00 -4.88 9.32
C ILE A 16 -3.93 -6.22 10.07
N ALA A 17 -4.40 -7.31 9.46
CA ALA A 17 -4.42 -8.63 10.10
C ALA A 17 -3.01 -9.13 10.46
N LYS A 18 -2.01 -8.86 9.59
CA LYS A 18 -0.62 -9.21 9.88
C LYS A 18 0.02 -8.29 10.93
N ASN A 19 -0.54 -7.10 11.15
CA ASN A 19 -0.13 -6.14 12.17
C ASN A 19 1.40 -5.91 12.24
N ILE A 20 2.04 -5.89 11.06
CA ILE A 20 3.50 -5.79 10.92
C ILE A 20 4.03 -4.38 11.12
N PHE A 21 3.14 -3.38 11.03
CA PHE A 21 3.47 -1.98 11.25
C PHE A 21 3.09 -1.59 12.69
N LYS A 22 4.06 -1.69 13.60
CA LYS A 22 3.93 -1.19 14.96
C LYS A 22 4.47 0.23 15.04
N THR A 23 3.64 1.14 15.53
CA THR A 23 4.04 2.49 15.92
C THR A 23 4.22 2.54 17.44
N ASN A 24 4.80 3.62 17.97
CA ASN A 24 4.89 3.84 19.42
C ASN A 24 3.51 3.81 20.11
N SER A 25 2.44 4.06 19.35
CA SER A 25 1.05 4.08 19.83
C SER A 25 0.29 2.78 19.53
N GLY A 26 0.97 1.73 19.05
CA GLY A 26 0.35 0.47 18.66
C GLY A 26 0.23 0.26 17.14
N GLY A 27 -0.59 -0.72 16.76
CA GLY A 27 -0.74 -1.17 15.36
C GLY A 27 -1.83 -0.44 14.58
N LEU A 28 -1.95 -0.77 13.29
CA LEU A 28 -3.02 -0.26 12.44
C LEU A 28 -4.36 -0.92 12.83
N ALA A 29 -5.37 -0.11 13.15
CA ALA A 29 -6.66 -0.61 13.65
C ALA A 29 -7.78 -0.65 12.59
N LYS A 30 -7.77 0.24 11.59
CA LYS A 30 -8.84 0.36 10.59
C LYS A 30 -8.39 1.01 9.29
N LYS A 31 -9.18 0.79 8.23
CA LYS A 31 -9.04 1.41 6.91
C LYS A 31 -9.68 2.81 6.93
N SER A 32 -8.93 3.84 6.54
CA SER A 32 -9.45 5.21 6.36
C SER A 32 -9.58 5.58 4.88
N GLY A 33 -8.65 5.08 4.06
CA GLY A 33 -8.59 5.28 2.62
C GLY A 33 -7.27 4.72 2.10
N ALA A 34 -7.16 4.55 0.78
CA ALA A 34 -5.94 4.11 0.14
C ALA A 34 -5.76 4.84 -1.20
N GLN A 35 -4.53 5.25 -1.48
CA GLN A 35 -4.16 5.84 -2.76
C GLN A 35 -3.01 5.02 -3.35
N VAL A 36 -3.18 4.60 -4.60
CA VAL A 36 -2.13 3.90 -5.35
C VAL A 36 -1.40 4.94 -6.19
N ALA A 37 -0.09 5.09 -5.96
CA ALA A 37 0.77 5.92 -6.78
C ALA A 37 1.70 5.03 -7.60
N GLN A 38 1.59 5.09 -8.93
CA GLN A 38 2.50 4.40 -9.83
C GLN A 38 3.67 5.33 -10.15
N ARG A 39 4.88 4.96 -9.74
CA ARG A 39 6.10 5.71 -10.05
C ARG A 39 6.66 5.20 -11.38
N GLN A 40 6.49 5.94 -12.46
CA GLN A 40 7.20 5.69 -13.70
C GLN A 40 8.64 6.21 -13.55
N VAL A 41 9.62 5.31 -13.66
CA VAL A 41 11.04 5.68 -13.66
C VAL A 41 11.58 5.43 -15.06
N THR A 42 11.76 6.49 -15.83
CA THR A 42 12.47 6.43 -17.11
C THR A 42 13.94 6.70 -16.84
N LYS A 43 14.76 5.65 -16.86
CA LYS A 43 16.22 5.80 -16.81
C LYS A 43 16.74 6.03 -18.21
N PHE A 44 17.53 7.08 -18.38
CA PHE A 44 18.36 7.28 -19.56
C PHE A 44 19.77 6.83 -19.17
N GLU A 45 20.30 5.81 -19.83
CA GLU A 45 21.72 5.48 -19.72
C GLU A 45 22.52 6.50 -20.53
N MET A 46 23.53 7.11 -19.90
CA MET A 46 24.48 8.00 -20.57
C MET A 46 25.76 7.19 -20.78
N ALA A 47 26.22 7.12 -22.04
CA ALA A 47 27.47 6.47 -22.42
C ALA A 47 28.71 7.25 -21.95
#